data_AF-A0A3M0HSH6-F1
#
_entry.id   AF-A0A3M0HSH6-F1
#
_cell.length_a   1.000
_cell.length_b   1.000
_cell.length_c   1.000
_cell.angle_alpha   90.00
_cell.angle_beta   90.00
_cell.angle_gamma   90.00
#
_symmetry.space_group_name_H-M   'P 1'
#
loop_
_entity.id
_entity.type
_entity.pdbx_description
1 polymer ?
#
loop_
_entity_poly.entity_id
_entity_poly.type
_entity_poly.pdbx_seq_one_letter_code
_entity_poly.pdbx_strand_id
1 'polypeptide(L)'
;MPATDSTDAKSWPSILTWRAHDVPRMESVRVQLSGNRIKAAGRIIGAACSDHPAFSASYDLVTDEYGVTKRLSVRTSLASGDRQASVSRDDEGYWMVENSTSHQRSTYSGALDVDMVLSPFFNTLPIRRFGLHTQVQDLEVPTVYVNLLDLSIQEATLTYSSGSEGIHVISPVSTSSVRVDADGFVLDYPGLAERI
;
A
#
# COMPACT_ATOMS: atom_id res chain seq x y z
N MET A 1 -27.95 -25.12 -18.05
CA MET A 1 -27.08 -24.46 -17.07
C MET A 1 -25.69 -24.41 -17.65
N PRO A 2 -25.05 -23.25 -17.87
CA PRO A 2 -23.64 -23.25 -18.20
C PRO A 2 -22.84 -23.40 -16.91
N ALA A 3 -21.86 -24.29 -16.96
CA ALA A 3 -20.90 -24.51 -15.89
C ALA A 3 -20.08 -23.22 -15.69
N THR A 4 -19.96 -22.80 -14.43
CA THR A 4 -18.96 -21.82 -14.02
C THR A 4 -17.59 -22.46 -14.14
N ASP A 5 -16.84 -22.12 -15.18
CA ASP A 5 -15.38 -22.32 -15.20
C ASP A 5 -14.78 -21.45 -14.10
N SER A 6 -14.60 -22.02 -12.91
CA SER A 6 -13.70 -21.46 -11.92
C SER A 6 -12.29 -21.78 -12.38
N THR A 7 -11.71 -20.91 -13.20
CA THR A 7 -10.27 -20.88 -13.37
C THR A 7 -9.67 -20.59 -12.00
N ASP A 8 -9.16 -21.63 -11.34
CA ASP A 8 -8.35 -21.50 -10.13
C ASP A 8 -7.15 -20.62 -10.50
N ALA A 9 -7.27 -19.32 -10.24
CA ALA A 9 -6.19 -18.38 -10.45
C ALA A 9 -5.00 -18.87 -9.62
N LYS A 10 -3.93 -19.25 -10.31
CA LYS A 10 -2.73 -19.83 -9.69
C LYS A 10 -2.23 -18.87 -8.62
N SER A 11 -2.28 -19.29 -7.36
CA SER A 11 -1.84 -18.45 -6.26
C SER A 11 -0.31 -18.33 -6.26
N TRP A 12 0.21 -17.11 -6.13
CA TRP A 12 1.63 -16.82 -5.99
C TRP A 12 1.93 -16.32 -4.57
N PRO A 13 2.48 -17.17 -3.70
CA PRO A 13 2.99 -16.75 -2.40
C PRO A 13 4.44 -16.28 -2.50
N SER A 14 4.75 -15.14 -1.87
CA SER A 14 6.12 -14.61 -1.81
C SER A 14 6.38 -13.88 -0.50
N ILE A 15 7.65 -13.72 -0.13
CA ILE A 15 8.09 -12.77 0.88
C ILE A 15 8.97 -11.75 0.16
N LEU A 16 8.53 -10.50 0.20
CA LEU A 16 9.25 -9.37 -0.40
C LEU A 16 9.86 -8.55 0.74
N THR A 17 11.12 -8.16 0.60
CA THR A 17 11.82 -7.37 1.61
C THR A 17 12.42 -6.14 0.97
N TRP A 18 12.16 -4.98 1.57
CA TRP A 18 12.71 -3.71 1.16
C TRP A 18 13.60 -3.12 2.25
N ARG A 19 14.67 -2.47 1.82
CA ARG A 19 15.59 -1.71 2.67
C ARG A 19 15.60 -0.26 2.19
N ALA A 20 15.43 0.67 3.11
CA ALA A 20 15.58 2.09 2.81
C ALA A 20 17.03 2.41 2.39
N HIS A 21 17.21 3.33 1.45
CA HIS A 21 18.54 3.62 0.88
C HIS A 21 19.50 4.22 1.92
N ASP A 22 19.03 5.24 2.64
CA ASP A 22 19.90 6.11 3.44
C ASP A 22 19.65 6.03 4.95
N VAL A 23 18.59 5.32 5.36
CA VAL A 23 18.17 5.22 6.78
C VAL A 23 18.03 3.76 7.20
N PRO A 24 18.23 3.43 8.49
CA PRO A 24 18.11 2.07 9.01
C PRO A 24 16.64 1.65 9.17
N ARG A 25 15.93 1.54 8.03
CA ARG A 25 14.55 1.09 7.94
C ARG A 25 14.42 -0.08 6.98
N MET A 26 13.63 -1.07 7.37
CA MET A 26 13.31 -2.23 6.54
C MET A 26 11.82 -2.55 6.62
N GLU A 27 11.30 -3.10 5.53
CA GLU A 27 9.97 -3.67 5.45
C GLU A 27 10.06 -5.11 4.93
N SER A 28 9.33 -6.05 5.53
CA SER A 28 9.16 -7.41 5.01
C SER A 28 7.68 -7.73 4.93
N VAL A 29 7.23 -8.22 3.77
CA VAL A 29 5.81 -8.46 3.47
C VAL A 29 5.63 -9.86 2.94
N ARG A 30 4.82 -10.67 3.62
CA ARG A 30 4.32 -11.93 3.08
C ARG A 30 3.11 -11.62 2.21
N VAL A 31 3.20 -11.92 0.91
CA VAL A 31 2.17 -11.68 -0.08
C VAL A 31 1.56 -13.01 -0.54
N GLN A 32 0.26 -13.04 -0.70
CA GLN A 32 -0.47 -14.04 -1.47
C GLN A 32 -1.24 -13.34 -2.57
N LEU A 33 -0.83 -13.57 -3.82
CA LEU A 33 -1.45 -13.00 -5.00
C LEU A 33 -2.31 -14.06 -5.71
N SER A 34 -3.51 -13.69 -6.14
CA SER A 34 -4.41 -14.52 -6.93
C SER A 34 -5.20 -13.64 -7.90
N GLY A 35 -4.76 -13.55 -9.15
CA GLY A 35 -5.27 -12.53 -10.10
C GLY A 35 -4.89 -11.12 -9.62
N ASN A 36 -5.88 -10.26 -9.37
CA ASN A 36 -5.68 -8.94 -8.73
C ASN A 36 -5.86 -8.97 -7.21
N ARG A 37 -6.32 -10.10 -6.64
CA ARG A 37 -6.50 -10.22 -5.20
C ARG A 37 -5.17 -10.35 -4.50
N ILE A 38 -4.96 -9.52 -3.49
CA ILE A 38 -3.78 -9.50 -2.62
C ILE A 38 -4.23 -9.71 -1.19
N LYS A 39 -3.59 -10.68 -0.52
CA LYS A 39 -3.52 -10.72 0.94
C LYS A 39 -2.07 -10.49 1.33
N ALA A 40 -1.83 -9.51 2.20
CA ALA A 40 -0.49 -9.17 2.62
C ALA A 40 -0.41 -9.00 4.14
N ALA A 41 0.66 -9.54 4.73
CA ALA A 41 1.02 -9.33 6.11
C ALA A 41 2.43 -8.73 6.16
N GLY A 42 2.52 -7.45 6.52
CA GLY A 42 3.75 -6.68 6.50
C GLY A 42 4.28 -6.35 7.89
N ARG A 43 5.59 -6.18 7.99
CA ARG A 43 6.31 -5.70 9.17
C ARG A 43 7.31 -4.64 8.75
N ILE A 44 7.36 -3.53 9.49
CA ILE A 44 8.29 -2.44 9.27
C ILE A 44 9.02 -2.17 10.57
N ILE A 45 10.33 -2.01 10.49
CA ILE A 45 11.16 -1.54 11.61
C ILE A 45 12.04 -0.40 11.14
N GLY A 46 12.19 0.63 11.97
CA GLY A 46 13.07 1.76 11.71
C GLY A 46 13.78 2.18 12.98
N ALA A 47 15.11 2.37 12.91
CA ALA A 47 15.80 3.10 13.98
C ALA A 47 15.52 4.60 13.87
N ALA A 48 15.83 5.36 14.92
CA ALA A 48 15.64 6.81 14.90
C ALA A 48 16.54 7.47 13.85
N CYS A 49 15.98 8.40 13.09
CA CYS A 49 16.67 9.25 12.13
C CYS A 49 16.11 10.69 12.17
N SER A 50 16.51 11.55 11.22
CA SER A 50 15.99 12.91 11.11
C SER A 50 14.48 12.97 10.84
N ASP A 51 13.94 11.97 10.16
CA ASP A 51 12.58 12.02 9.60
C ASP A 51 11.56 11.39 10.56
N HIS A 52 12.01 10.45 11.41
CA HIS A 52 11.14 9.76 12.36
C HIS A 52 11.91 9.22 13.57
N PRO A 53 11.26 9.08 14.74
CA PRO A 53 11.80 8.33 15.87
C PRO A 53 11.93 6.82 15.54
N ALA A 54 12.57 6.06 16.42
CA ALA A 54 12.58 4.61 16.30
C ALA A 54 11.17 4.05 16.47
N PHE A 55 10.80 3.08 15.63
CA PHE A 55 9.49 2.45 15.66
C PHE A 55 9.52 1.00 15.16
N SER A 56 8.49 0.24 15.50
CA SER A 56 8.13 -1.00 14.82
C SER A 56 6.65 -0.99 14.47
N ALA A 57 6.29 -1.54 13.32
CA ALA A 57 4.91 -1.64 12.89
C ALA A 57 4.62 -2.98 12.23
N SER A 58 3.34 -3.36 12.24
CA SER A 58 2.81 -4.50 11.50
C SER A 58 1.48 -4.15 10.89
N TYR A 59 1.18 -4.71 9.72
CA TYR A 59 -0.12 -4.55 9.09
C TYR A 59 -0.61 -5.83 8.42
N ASP A 60 -1.94 -5.92 8.30
CA ASP A 60 -2.63 -6.92 7.50
C ASP A 60 -3.53 -6.20 6.48
N LEU A 61 -3.35 -6.53 5.20
CA LEU A 61 -4.10 -5.97 4.07
C LEU A 61 -4.84 -7.10 3.32
N VAL A 62 -6.09 -6.83 2.95
CA VAL A 62 -6.88 -7.67 2.06
C VAL A 62 -7.55 -6.82 1.01
N THR A 63 -7.39 -7.21 -0.26
CA THR A 63 -8.17 -6.70 -1.40
C THR A 63 -9.21 -7.71 -1.88
N ASP A 64 -10.15 -7.25 -2.69
CA ASP A 64 -11.07 -8.11 -3.45
C ASP A 64 -10.46 -8.60 -4.76
N GLU A 65 -11.25 -9.32 -5.56
CA GLU A 65 -10.85 -9.88 -6.85
C GLU A 65 -10.46 -8.82 -7.90
N TYR A 66 -10.91 -7.57 -7.75
CA TYR A 66 -10.57 -6.46 -8.64
C TYR A 66 -9.33 -5.69 -8.17
N GLY A 67 -8.80 -6.02 -7.00
CA GLY A 67 -7.67 -5.33 -6.38
C GLY A 67 -8.09 -4.13 -5.55
N VAL A 68 -9.38 -3.91 -5.30
CA VAL A 68 -9.87 -2.84 -4.43
C VAL A 68 -9.64 -3.25 -2.98
N THR A 69 -9.12 -2.32 -2.18
CA THR A 69 -8.88 -2.58 -0.76
C THR A 69 -10.20 -2.80 -0.02
N LYS A 70 -10.29 -3.92 0.72
CA LYS A 70 -11.42 -4.23 1.60
C LYS A 70 -11.10 -3.94 3.05
N ARG A 71 -9.87 -4.24 3.49
CA ARG A 71 -9.44 -4.04 4.87
C ARG A 71 -7.94 -3.82 4.97
N LEU A 72 -7.57 -2.84 5.77
CA LEU A 72 -6.23 -2.64 6.31
C LEU A 72 -6.33 -2.60 7.85
N SER A 73 -5.46 -3.30 8.55
CA SER A 73 -5.30 -3.18 10.01
C SER A 73 -3.83 -2.93 10.30
N VAL A 74 -3.52 -1.90 11.08
CA VAL A 74 -2.16 -1.44 11.37
C VAL A 74 -1.96 -1.34 12.87
N ARG A 75 -0.80 -1.79 13.33
CA ARG A 75 -0.29 -1.55 14.68
C ARG A 75 1.09 -0.92 14.58
N THR A 76 1.32 0.14 15.33
CA THR A 76 2.61 0.83 15.42
C THR A 76 3.01 0.98 16.88
N SER A 77 4.27 0.70 17.18
CA SER A 77 4.88 0.86 18.50
C SER A 77 6.01 1.88 18.40
N LEU A 78 5.91 2.94 19.19
CA LEU A 78 6.94 3.95 19.41
C LEU A 78 7.34 3.96 20.89
N ALA A 79 8.43 4.65 21.22
CA ALA A 79 8.79 4.89 22.63
C ALA A 79 7.67 5.62 23.42
N SER A 80 6.81 6.37 22.74
CA SER A 80 5.66 7.06 23.34
C SER A 80 4.45 6.15 23.58
N GLY A 81 4.46 4.93 23.06
CA GLY A 81 3.41 3.92 23.25
C GLY A 81 2.96 3.24 21.96
N ASP A 82 2.00 2.34 22.13
CA ASP A 82 1.38 1.58 21.04
C ASP A 82 0.13 2.28 20.51
N ARG A 83 -0.07 2.19 19.20
CA ARG A 83 -1.26 2.66 18.49
C ARG A 83 -1.76 1.59 17.54
N GLN A 84 -3.06 1.61 17.28
CA GLN A 84 -3.67 0.76 16.27
C GLN A 84 -4.77 1.50 15.52
N ALA A 85 -4.93 1.15 14.25
CA ALA A 85 -6.01 1.62 13.41
C ALA A 85 -6.49 0.52 12.47
N SER A 86 -7.78 0.54 12.13
CA SER A 86 -8.34 -0.28 11.08
C SER A 86 -9.14 0.57 10.11
N VAL A 87 -8.96 0.27 8.82
CA VAL A 87 -9.66 0.89 7.71
C VAL A 87 -10.35 -0.22 6.94
N SER A 88 -11.66 -0.14 6.76
CA SER A 88 -12.41 -1.10 5.96
C SER A 88 -13.30 -0.39 4.97
N ARG A 89 -13.52 -1.00 3.80
CA ARG A 89 -14.38 -0.47 2.74
C ARG A 89 -15.57 -1.39 2.56
N ASP A 90 -16.78 -0.85 2.63
CA ASP A 90 -18.00 -1.58 2.31
C ASP A 90 -18.23 -1.68 0.79
N ASP A 91 -19.26 -2.45 0.41
CA ASP A 91 -19.63 -2.64 -1.00
C ASP A 91 -20.34 -1.41 -1.59
N GLU A 92 -20.81 -0.49 -0.75
CA GLU A 92 -21.40 0.80 -1.13
C GLU A 92 -20.34 1.88 -1.41
N GLY A 93 -19.08 1.61 -1.07
CA GLY A 93 -17.95 2.50 -1.28
C GLY A 93 -17.65 3.47 -0.15
N TYR A 94 -18.22 3.25 1.02
CA TYR A 94 -17.80 3.95 2.22
C TYR A 94 -16.64 3.25 2.89
N TRP A 95 -15.72 4.07 3.37
CA TRP A 95 -14.65 3.68 4.24
C TRP A 95 -15.05 3.93 5.69
N MET A 96 -14.89 2.90 6.51
CA MET A 96 -14.97 2.96 7.97
C MET A 96 -13.54 2.99 8.51
N VAL A 97 -13.23 4.04 9.25
CA VAL A 97 -11.93 4.23 9.90
C VAL A 97 -12.13 4.20 11.40
N GLU A 98 -11.41 3.31 12.07
CA GLU A 98 -11.40 3.15 13.52
C GLU A 98 -9.98 3.30 14.03
N ASN A 99 -9.76 4.22 14.96
CA ASN A 99 -8.56 4.27 15.79
C ASN A 99 -8.98 4.49 17.26
N SER A 100 -8.01 4.59 18.18
CA SER A 100 -8.30 4.74 19.62
C SER A 100 -9.12 5.99 19.98
N THR A 101 -9.17 7.00 19.10
CA THR A 101 -9.73 8.33 19.39
C THR A 101 -10.87 8.74 18.47
N SER A 102 -11.07 8.07 17.33
CA SER A 102 -12.04 8.47 16.32
C SER A 102 -12.61 7.29 15.57
N HIS A 103 -13.88 7.45 15.19
CA HIS A 103 -14.58 6.60 14.24
C HIS A 103 -15.14 7.51 13.13
N GLN A 104 -14.71 7.27 11.89
CA GLN A 104 -15.08 8.11 10.74
C GLN A 104 -15.63 7.24 9.62
N ARG A 105 -16.74 7.71 9.02
CA ARG A 105 -17.30 7.17 7.78
C ARG A 105 -17.18 8.23 6.69
N SER A 106 -16.52 7.91 5.58
CA SER A 106 -16.34 8.83 4.45
C SER A 106 -16.17 8.05 3.15
N THR A 107 -16.44 8.68 2.01
CA THR A 107 -16.15 8.11 0.68
C THR A 107 -14.70 8.33 0.25
N TYR A 108 -13.97 9.24 0.91
CA TYR A 108 -12.60 9.65 0.56
C TYR A 108 -12.42 9.90 -0.95
N SER A 109 -13.25 10.77 -1.51
CA SER A 109 -13.31 11.07 -2.94
C SER A 109 -13.39 9.83 -3.86
N GLY A 110 -14.03 8.76 -3.38
CA GLY A 110 -14.20 7.52 -4.12
C GLY A 110 -12.96 6.61 -4.13
N ALA A 111 -12.04 6.80 -3.17
CA ALA A 111 -10.83 6.01 -3.05
C ALA A 111 -11.10 4.50 -3.07
N LEU A 112 -10.25 3.77 -3.80
CA LEU A 112 -10.25 2.31 -3.89
C LEU A 112 -9.02 1.68 -3.25
N ASP A 113 -7.97 2.47 -3.09
CA ASP A 113 -6.69 2.04 -2.55
C ASP A 113 -6.40 2.79 -1.24
N VAL A 114 -5.64 2.11 -0.38
CA VAL A 114 -4.93 2.72 0.75
C VAL A 114 -3.48 2.92 0.35
N ASP A 115 -2.85 3.99 0.85
CA ASP A 115 -1.40 4.16 0.78
C ASP A 115 -0.87 4.47 2.17
N MET A 116 0.25 3.86 2.53
CA MET A 116 0.83 3.96 3.86
C MET A 116 2.24 4.52 3.77
N VAL A 117 2.43 5.67 4.42
CA VAL A 117 3.74 6.33 4.48
C VAL A 117 4.78 5.35 5.05
N LEU A 118 6.00 5.42 4.51
CA LEU A 118 7.09 4.51 4.85
C LEU A 118 6.90 3.05 4.38
N SER A 119 6.02 2.78 3.42
CA SER A 119 5.91 1.46 2.80
C SER A 119 5.90 1.56 1.27
N PRO A 120 6.95 1.08 0.56
CA PRO A 120 6.89 0.93 -0.90
C PRO A 120 5.80 -0.04 -1.37
N PHE A 121 5.39 -0.99 -0.53
CA PHE A 121 4.45 -2.04 -0.91
C PHE A 121 3.10 -1.50 -1.40
N PHE A 122 2.56 -0.47 -0.77
CA PHE A 122 1.21 0.02 -1.08
C PHE A 122 1.05 0.63 -2.47
N ASN A 123 2.13 1.12 -3.08
CA ASN A 123 2.12 1.58 -4.47
C ASN A 123 1.80 0.43 -5.45
N THR A 124 2.02 -0.82 -5.05
CA THR A 124 1.62 -2.01 -5.82
C THR A 124 0.11 -2.04 -6.11
N LEU A 125 -0.73 -1.51 -5.21
CA LEU A 125 -2.18 -1.60 -5.33
C LEU A 125 -2.69 -0.88 -6.59
N PRO A 126 -2.50 0.44 -6.76
CA PRO A 126 -2.88 1.12 -8.00
C PRO A 126 -2.08 0.62 -9.22
N ILE A 127 -0.79 0.29 -9.05
CA ILE A 127 0.06 -0.21 -10.15
C ILE A 127 -0.50 -1.48 -10.77
N ARG A 128 -0.98 -2.42 -9.95
CA ARG A 128 -1.59 -3.66 -10.44
C ARG A 128 -3.03 -3.45 -10.87
N ARG A 129 -3.83 -2.70 -10.11
CA ARG A 129 -5.26 -2.48 -10.38
C ARG A 129 -5.48 -1.80 -11.73
N PHE A 130 -4.63 -0.85 -12.08
CA PHE A 130 -4.69 -0.17 -13.37
C PHE A 130 -3.75 -0.77 -14.42
N GLY A 131 -2.91 -1.76 -14.09
CA GLY A 131 -1.99 -2.37 -15.04
C GLY A 131 -0.83 -1.46 -15.48
N LEU A 132 -0.45 -0.46 -14.66
CA LEU A 132 0.62 0.51 -14.94
C LEU A 132 1.97 -0.14 -15.29
N HIS A 133 2.23 -1.35 -14.80
CA HIS A 133 3.43 -2.14 -15.08
C HIS A 133 3.44 -2.80 -16.48
N THR A 134 2.32 -2.73 -17.21
CA THR A 134 2.16 -3.33 -18.55
C THR A 134 1.60 -2.37 -19.59
N GLN A 135 1.13 -1.20 -19.17
CA GLN A 135 0.44 -0.24 -20.01
C GLN A 135 0.95 1.17 -19.72
N VAL A 136 1.12 1.96 -20.79
CA VAL A 136 1.44 3.38 -20.73
C VAL A 136 0.14 4.15 -20.51
N GLN A 137 0.06 4.88 -19.41
CA GLN A 137 -1.12 5.68 -19.05
C GLN A 137 -0.77 6.67 -17.94
N ASP A 138 -1.55 7.75 -17.89
CA ASP A 138 -1.52 8.78 -16.86
C ASP A 138 -2.87 8.79 -16.13
N LEU A 139 -2.84 8.79 -14.80
CA LEU A 139 -4.06 8.75 -14.00
C LEU A 139 -3.87 9.37 -12.61
N GLU A 140 -4.95 9.96 -12.10
CA GLU A 140 -5.07 10.44 -10.73
C GLU A 140 -5.84 9.40 -9.90
N VAL A 141 -5.32 9.07 -8.72
CA VAL A 141 -5.85 8.03 -7.83
C VAL A 141 -6.23 8.65 -6.49
N PRO A 142 -7.52 8.86 -6.23
CA PRO A 142 -8.02 9.11 -4.88
C PRO A 142 -7.63 7.95 -3.97
N THR A 143 -7.04 8.27 -2.83
CA THR A 143 -6.36 7.32 -1.95
C THR A 143 -6.67 7.65 -0.49
N VAL A 144 -6.92 6.60 0.30
CA VAL A 144 -6.94 6.73 1.76
C VAL A 144 -5.49 6.69 2.25
N TYR A 145 -4.96 7.85 2.62
CA TYR A 145 -3.55 8.03 2.96
C TYR A 145 -3.34 7.87 4.47
N VAL A 146 -2.47 6.94 4.87
CA VAL A 146 -2.25 6.53 6.26
C VAL A 146 -0.82 6.91 6.66
N ASN A 147 -0.68 7.78 7.66
CA ASN A 147 0.62 8.04 8.27
C ASN A 147 0.94 6.95 9.29
N LEU A 148 1.99 6.17 9.05
CA LEU A 148 2.35 5.02 9.88
C LEU A 148 2.64 5.36 11.35
N LEU A 149 3.23 6.53 11.61
CA LEU A 149 3.79 6.86 12.92
C LEU A 149 2.71 7.32 13.90
N ASP A 150 1.76 8.13 13.44
CA ASP A 150 0.68 8.64 14.28
C ASP A 150 -0.68 7.98 14.02
N LEU A 151 -0.81 7.21 12.93
CA LEU A 151 -2.03 6.59 12.41
C LEU A 151 -3.14 7.60 12.10
N SER A 152 -2.75 8.83 11.75
CA SER A 152 -3.64 9.78 11.11
C SER A 152 -3.98 9.30 9.70
N ILE A 153 -5.25 9.50 9.33
CA ILE A 153 -5.81 9.06 8.05
C ILE A 153 -6.44 10.27 7.38
N GLN A 154 -6.07 10.49 6.14
CA GLN A 154 -6.54 11.63 5.35
C GLN A 154 -6.84 11.22 3.92
N GLU A 155 -7.63 12.05 3.25
CA GLU A 155 -7.81 11.95 1.82
C GLU A 155 -6.56 12.51 1.11
N ALA A 156 -6.09 11.81 0.09
CA ALA A 156 -5.06 12.29 -0.82
C ALA A 156 -5.34 11.86 -2.26
N THR A 157 -4.76 12.56 -3.22
CA THR A 157 -4.72 12.13 -4.62
C THR A 157 -3.28 11.92 -5.02
N LEU A 158 -2.97 10.73 -5.54
CA LEU A 158 -1.66 10.41 -6.12
C LEU A 158 -1.77 10.42 -7.64
N THR A 159 -0.79 10.99 -8.32
CA THR A 159 -0.71 10.94 -9.79
C THR A 159 0.30 9.88 -10.20
N TYR A 160 -0.10 9.01 -11.12
CA TYR A 160 0.76 7.98 -11.70
C TYR A 160 0.88 8.21 -13.20
N SER A 161 2.11 8.16 -13.69
CA SER A 161 2.44 8.25 -15.12
C SER A 161 3.38 7.12 -15.51
N SER A 162 2.88 6.15 -16.27
CA SER A 162 3.69 5.02 -16.75
C SER A 162 4.33 5.33 -18.10
N GLY A 163 5.63 5.10 -18.22
CA GLY A 163 6.41 5.34 -19.45
C GLY A 163 7.60 4.40 -19.58
N SER A 164 8.49 4.68 -20.56
CA SER A 164 9.67 3.84 -20.83
C SER A 164 10.68 3.80 -19.69
N GLU A 165 10.73 4.86 -18.86
CA GLU A 165 11.67 5.02 -17.75
C GLU A 165 11.14 4.47 -16.42
N GLY A 166 9.95 3.85 -16.41
CA GLY A 166 9.27 3.35 -15.22
C GLY A 166 7.96 4.08 -14.94
N ILE A 167 7.49 4.00 -13.70
CA ILE A 167 6.23 4.60 -13.26
C ILE A 167 6.56 5.82 -12.41
N HIS A 168 6.31 7.01 -12.94
CA HIS A 168 6.43 8.25 -12.17
C HIS A 168 5.25 8.38 -11.23
N VAL A 169 5.54 8.64 -9.95
CA VAL A 169 4.54 8.82 -8.88
C VAL A 169 4.72 10.19 -8.29
N ILE A 170 3.64 10.96 -8.25
CA ILE A 170 3.53 12.22 -7.51
C ILE A 170 2.61 11.97 -6.34
N SER A 171 3.16 12.09 -5.14
CA SER A 171 2.47 11.95 -3.86
C SER A 171 2.53 13.26 -3.07
N PRO A 172 1.75 13.43 -2.00
CA PRO A 172 1.82 14.62 -1.16
C PRO A 172 3.19 14.91 -0.56
N VAL A 173 4.06 13.89 -0.46
CA VAL A 173 5.36 13.97 0.22
C VAL A 173 6.55 13.86 -0.73
N SER A 174 6.35 13.37 -1.96
CA SER A 174 7.47 13.10 -2.87
C SER A 174 7.03 13.00 -4.34
N THR A 175 7.97 13.23 -5.23
CA THR A 175 7.88 12.86 -6.65
C THR A 175 9.03 11.92 -6.97
N SER A 176 8.74 10.74 -7.52
CA SER A 176 9.77 9.73 -7.78
C SER A 176 9.43 8.84 -8.96
N SER A 177 10.46 8.23 -9.55
CA SER A 177 10.33 7.24 -10.63
C SER A 177 10.48 5.84 -10.03
N VAL A 178 9.37 5.14 -9.91
CA VAL A 178 9.30 3.81 -9.30
C VAL A 178 9.54 2.74 -10.36
N ARG A 179 10.46 1.81 -10.06
CA ARG A 179 10.65 0.60 -10.86
C ARG A 179 9.90 -0.55 -10.22
N VAL A 180 9.29 -1.40 -11.05
CA VAL A 180 8.49 -2.55 -10.63
C VAL A 180 8.90 -3.79 -11.40
N ASP A 181 8.63 -4.97 -10.83
CA ASP A 181 8.82 -6.24 -11.54
C ASP A 181 7.66 -6.53 -12.51
N ALA A 182 7.75 -7.68 -13.18
CA ALA A 182 6.72 -8.14 -14.13
C ALA A 182 5.35 -8.38 -13.47
N ASP A 183 5.32 -8.54 -12.14
CA ASP A 183 4.11 -8.68 -11.35
C ASP A 183 3.70 -7.33 -10.70
N GLY A 184 4.26 -6.21 -11.13
CA GLY A 184 3.87 -4.89 -10.65
C GLY A 184 4.22 -4.59 -9.18
N PHE A 185 5.09 -5.38 -8.55
CA PHE A 185 5.61 -5.09 -7.21
C PHE A 185 6.85 -4.21 -7.32
N VAL A 186 6.96 -3.25 -6.40
CA VAL A 186 8.10 -2.31 -6.35
C VAL A 186 9.43 -3.06 -6.22
N LEU A 187 10.33 -2.77 -7.15
CA LEU A 187 11.75 -3.12 -7.10
C LEU A 187 12.56 -2.03 -6.43
N ASP A 188 12.25 -0.78 -6.74
CA ASP A 188 13.04 0.37 -6.33
C ASP A 188 12.18 1.63 -6.36
N TYR A 189 12.17 2.34 -5.24
CA TYR A 189 11.48 3.61 -5.06
C TYR A 189 12.52 4.60 -4.54
N PRO A 190 13.14 5.40 -5.43
CA PRO A 190 14.16 6.37 -5.06
C PRO A 190 13.67 7.32 -3.96
N GLY A 191 14.50 7.47 -2.93
CA GLY A 191 14.18 8.25 -1.72
C GLY A 191 13.36 7.49 -0.67
N LEU A 192 12.90 6.27 -0.96
CA LEU A 192 12.11 5.45 -0.03
C LEU A 192 12.80 4.12 0.28
N ALA A 193 12.95 3.21 -0.69
CA ALA A 193 13.55 1.90 -0.48
C ALA A 193 13.76 1.11 -1.78
N GLU A 194 14.71 0.17 -1.73
CA GLU A 194 14.94 -0.86 -2.75
C GLU A 194 14.59 -2.26 -2.22
N ARG A 195 14.20 -3.16 -3.12
CA ARG A 195 13.96 -4.57 -2.82
C ARG A 195 15.29 -5.34 -2.81
N ILE A 196 15.49 -6.18 -1.78
CA ILE A 196 16.72 -6.98 -1.57
C ILE A 196 16.47 -8.49 -1.57
#